data_AF-A0A4Q3NF70-F1
#
_entry.id   AF-A0A4Q3NF70-F1
#
_cell.length_a   1.000
_cell.length_b   1.000
_cell.length_c   1.000
_cell.angle_alpha   90.00
_cell.angle_beta   90.00
_cell.angle_gamma   90.00
#
_symmetry.space_group_name_H-M   'P 1'
#
loop_
_entity.id
_entity.type
_entity.pdbx_description
1 polymer ?
#
loop_
_entity_poly.entity_id
_entity_poly.type
_entity_poly.pdbx_seq_one_letter_code
_entity_poly.pdbx_strand_id
1 'polypeptide(L)' 'MSSDSTLDKEDQLRALRSLAFAQCLTRAVVACRQTFERAFRLDSRFDLAPAERGHPIWGPQFERARKAVNG' A
#
# COMPACT_ATOMS: atom_id res chain seq x y z
N MET A 1 -0.89 -28.41 -2.47
CA MET A 1 -0.57 -26.96 -2.40
C MET A 1 -1.15 -26.45 -1.10
N SER A 2 -0.40 -26.63 -0.01
CA SER A 2 -0.84 -26.26 1.33
C SER A 2 0.39 -25.77 2.05
N SER A 3 0.54 -24.45 2.12
CA SER A 3 1.46 -23.82 3.05
C SER A 3 0.63 -22.87 3.89
N ASP A 4 0.06 -23.47 4.92
CA ASP A 4 -0.52 -22.80 6.08
C ASP A 4 0.67 -22.48 6.99
N SER A 5 1.17 -21.23 7.03
CA SER A 5 2.12 -20.71 8.02
C SER A 5 2.49 -19.25 7.71
N THR A 6 2.27 -18.34 8.67
CA THR A 6 2.86 -16.98 8.75
C THR A 6 2.78 -16.13 7.48
N LEU A 7 1.82 -15.19 7.42
CA LEU A 7 1.67 -14.18 6.36
C LEU A 7 3.01 -13.83 5.69
N ASP A 8 3.23 -14.40 4.50
CA ASP A 8 4.48 -14.19 3.78
C ASP A 8 4.58 -12.69 3.46
N LYS A 9 5.80 -12.16 3.32
CA LYS A 9 6.00 -10.72 3.10
C LYS A 9 5.14 -10.20 1.95
N GLU A 10 5.01 -11.01 0.90
CA GLU A 10 4.17 -10.73 -0.26
C GLU A 10 2.67 -10.66 0.08
N ASP A 11 2.16 -11.56 0.94
CA ASP A 11 0.78 -11.53 1.41
C ASP A 11 0.48 -10.31 2.28
N GLN A 12 1.43 -9.92 3.13
CA GLN A 12 1.31 -8.69 3.92
C GLN A 12 1.24 -7.46 3.02
N LEU A 13 2.08 -7.40 1.98
CA LEU A 13 2.05 -6.31 1.00
C LEU A 13 0.73 -6.29 0.21
N ARG A 14 0.21 -7.47 -0.20
CA ARG A 14 -1.11 -7.60 -0.83
C ARG A 14 -2.22 -7.07 0.09
N ALA A 15 -2.22 -7.46 1.36
CA ALA A 15 -3.21 -7.02 2.33
C ALA A 15 -3.15 -5.50 2.58
N LEU A 16 -1.94 -4.94 2.75
CA LEU A 16 -1.75 -3.51 2.94
C LEU A 16 -2.22 -2.70 1.71
N ARG A 17 -1.93 -3.20 0.51
CA ARG A 17 -2.39 -2.59 -0.75
C ARG A 17 -3.91 -2.53 -0.84
N SER A 18 -4.60 -3.64 -0.58
CA SER A 18 -6.06 -3.69 -0.59
C SER A 18 -6.69 -2.84 0.51
N LEU A 19 -6.08 -2.79 1.70
CA LEU A 19 -6.54 -1.94 2.80
C LEU A 19 -6.40 -0.45 2.48
N ALA A 20 -5.25 -0.05 1.93
CA ALA A 20 -5.03 1.32 1.50
C ALA A 20 -6.05 1.73 0.43
N PHE A 21 -6.40 0.82 -0.49
CA PHE A 21 -7.46 1.07 -1.46
C PHE A 21 -8.79 1.42 -0.79
N ALA A 22 -9.26 0.55 0.10
CA ALA A 22 -10.54 0.70 0.76
C ALA A 22 -10.62 2.01 1.55
N GLN A 23 -9.53 2.39 2.24
CA GLN A 23 -9.42 3.66 2.95
C GLN A 23 -9.41 4.87 2.00
N CYS A 24 -8.76 4.75 0.84
CA CYS A 24 -8.77 5.80 -0.16
C CYS A 24 -10.16 5.98 -0.80
N LEU A 25 -10.94 4.90 -0.98
CA LEU A 25 -12.33 4.95 -1.45
C LEU A 25 -13.27 5.63 -0.45
N THR A 26 -13.05 5.43 0.86
CA THR A 26 -13.85 6.07 1.92
C THR A 26 -13.40 7.50 2.25
N ARG A 27 -12.47 8.07 1.47
CA ARG A 27 -11.88 9.41 1.70
C ARG A 27 -11.10 9.52 3.03
N ALA A 28 -10.70 8.40 3.63
CA ALA A 28 -9.83 8.37 4.81
C ALA A 28 -8.36 8.57 4.41
N VAL A 29 -8.04 9.75 3.87
CA VAL A 29 -6.75 10.06 3.22
C VAL A 29 -5.54 9.84 4.14
N VAL A 30 -5.65 10.21 5.42
CA VAL A 30 -4.56 10.03 6.40
C VAL A 30 -4.29 8.55 6.65
N ALA A 31 -5.34 7.75 6.84
CA ALA A 31 -5.22 6.32 7.04
C ALA A 31 -4.65 5.63 5.79
N CYS A 32 -5.13 6.01 4.60
CA CYS A 32 -4.61 5.51 3.33
C CYS A 32 -3.10 5.74 3.20
N ARG A 33 -2.61 6.96 3.52
CA ARG A 33 -1.18 7.27 3.51
C ARG A 33 -0.39 6.42 4.51
N GLN A 34 -0.85 6.31 5.75
CA GLN A 34 -0.16 5.53 6.79
C GLN A 34 -0.05 4.04 6.41
N THR A 35 -1.06 3.50 5.73
CA THR A 35 -1.05 2.13 5.23
C THR A 35 0.02 1.94 4.13
N PHE A 36 0.13 2.89 3.19
CA PHE A 36 1.22 2.86 2.20
C PHE A 36 2.60 3.01 2.85
N GLU A 37 2.75 3.90 3.81
CA GLU A 37 4.01 4.02 4.55
C GLU A 37 4.39 2.70 5.24
N ARG A 38 3.41 1.95 5.76
CA ARG A 38 3.65 0.62 6.33
C ARG A 38 4.08 -0.38 5.26
N ALA A 39 3.47 -0.34 4.06
CA ALA A 39 3.89 -1.18 2.94
C ALA A 39 5.33 -0.87 2.51
N PHE A 40 5.70 0.41 2.40
CA PHE A 40 7.07 0.82 2.08
C PHE A 40 8.10 0.49 3.17
N ARG A 41 7.72 0.57 4.45
CA ARG A 41 8.59 0.14 5.56
C ARG A 41 8.83 -1.37 5.55
N LEU A 42 7.84 -2.15 5.11
CA LEU A 42 7.98 -3.59 4.96
C LEU A 42 8.82 -3.93 3.72
N ASP A 43 8.58 -3.24 2.61
CA ASP A 43 9.36 -3.35 1.39
C ASP A 43 9.58 -1.98 0.73
N SER A 44 10.81 -1.49 0.78
CA SER A 44 11.18 -0.21 0.17
C SER A 44 11.03 -0.20 -1.36
N ARG A 45 10.95 -1.39 -1.98
CA ARG A 45 10.71 -1.60 -3.41
C ARG A 45 9.24 -1.84 -3.75
N PHE A 46 8.33 -1.74 -2.78
CA PHE A 46 6.90 -1.88 -3.00
C PHE A 46 6.44 -0.92 -4.11
N ASP A 47 5.77 -1.46 -5.13
CA ASP A 47 5.17 -0.67 -6.21
C ASP A 47 3.75 -1.14 -6.50
N LEU A 48 2.95 -0.21 -7.03
CA LEU A 48 1.58 -0.45 -7.46
C LEU A 48 1.56 -0.94 -8.89
N ALA A 49 0.54 -1.73 -9.22
CA ALA A 49 0.30 -2.05 -10.62
C ALA A 49 -0.09 -0.76 -11.37
N PRO A 50 0.26 -0.63 -12.67
CA PRO A 50 -0.13 0.51 -13.50
C PRO A 50 -1.63 0.82 -13.44
N ALA A 51 -2.47 -0.22 -13.35
CA ALA A 51 -3.92 -0.10 -13.27
C ALA A 51 -4.42 0.63 -12.01
N GLU A 52 -3.68 0.59 -10.90
CA GLU A 52 -4.11 1.20 -9.62
C GLU A 52 -3.64 2.64 -9.44
N ARG A 53 -2.53 3.00 -10.11
CA ARG A 53 -2.01 4.37 -10.10
C ARG A 53 -2.98 5.37 -10.75
N GLY A 54 -3.97 4.89 -11.50
CA GLY A 54 -4.98 5.72 -12.15
C GLY A 54 -6.02 6.35 -11.21
N HIS A 55 -6.09 5.93 -9.93
CA HIS A 55 -7.10 6.48 -9.02
C HIS A 55 -6.68 7.86 -8.46
N PRO A 56 -7.54 8.90 -8.53
CA PRO A 56 -7.15 10.30 -8.30
C PRO A 56 -6.69 10.61 -6.88
N ILE A 57 -7.13 9.83 -5.88
CA ILE A 57 -6.68 9.96 -4.49
C ILE A 57 -5.52 9.00 -4.20
N TRP A 58 -5.54 7.81 -4.81
CA TRP A 58 -4.59 6.74 -4.50
C TRP A 58 -3.17 7.15 -4.92
N GLY A 59 -2.98 7.48 -6.21
CA GLY A 59 -1.67 7.77 -6.78
C GLY A 59 -0.92 8.86 -6.00
N PRO A 60 -1.56 10.01 -5.71
CA PRO A 60 -0.93 11.06 -4.90
C PRO A 60 -0.58 10.63 -3.47
N GLN A 61 -1.41 9.81 -2.79
CA GLN A 61 -1.08 9.33 -1.45
C GLN A 61 0.05 8.32 -1.46
N PHE A 62 0.11 7.44 -2.45
CA PHE A 62 1.21 6.51 -2.64
C PHE A 62 2.54 7.24 -2.85
N GLU A 63 2.58 8.23 -3.75
CA GLU A 63 3.79 9.02 -4.00
C GLU A 63 4.23 9.82 -2.77
N ARG A 64 3.27 10.36 -2.00
CA ARG A 64 3.56 11.02 -0.71
C ARG A 64 4.13 10.04 0.31
N ALA A 65 3.56 8.85 0.44
CA ALA A 65 4.05 7.82 1.35
C ALA A 65 5.46 7.34 0.95
N ARG A 66 5.72 7.18 -0.35
CA ARG A 66 7.06 6.82 -0.86
C ARG A 66 8.09 7.86 -0.45
N LYS A 67 7.80 9.15 -0.67
CA LYS A 67 8.68 10.25 -0.26
C LYS A 67 8.87 10.33 1.25
N ALA A 68 7.85 9.98 2.05
CA ALA A 68 7.94 10.02 3.50
C ALA A 68 8.80 8.89 4.10
N VAL A 69 8.93 7.75 3.40
CA VAL A 69 9.72 6.60 3.88
C VAL A 69 11.08 6.50 3.22
N ASN A 70 11.19 6.80 1.92
CA ASN A 70 12.41 6.66 1.12
C ASN A 70 13.11 8.01 0.84
N GLY A 71 12.54 9.13 1.28
CA GLY A 71 13.07 10.48 1.08
C GLY A 71 13.82 11.02 2.28
#